data_AF-A0AAV5X573-F1
#
_entry.id   AF-A0AAV5X573-F1
#
_cell.length_a   1.000
_cell.length_b   1.000
_cell.length_c   1.000
_cell.angle_alpha   90.00
_cell.angle_beta   90.00
_cell.angle_gamma   90.00
#
_symmetry.space_group_name_H-M   'P 1'
#
loop_
_entity.id
_entity.type
_entity.pdbx_description
1 polymer ?
#
loop_
_entity_poly.entity_id
_entity_poly.type
_entity_poly.pdbx_seq_one_letter_code
_entity_poly.pdbx_strand_id
1 'polypeptide(L)' 'MRRRVARGSKSERVAVLLRTRGREYVLRREGGHPLRDPTLEELIGKTIECEGSIHEYVLIMSRWHVVG' A
#
# COMPACT_ATOMS: atom_id res chain seq x y z
N MET A 1 5.65 -0.63 4.81
CA MET A 1 6.38 -1.88 5.16
C MET A 1 5.88 -3.05 4.31
N ARG A 2 6.60 -4.19 4.18
CA ARG A 2 6.10 -5.39 3.48
C ARG A 2 5.44 -6.37 4.46
N ARG A 3 4.29 -6.95 4.11
CA ARG A 3 3.67 -8.06 4.87
C ARG A 3 2.95 -9.02 3.93
N ARG A 4 2.90 -10.31 4.29
CA ARG A 4 1.97 -11.26 3.66
C ARG A 4 0.53 -10.96 4.06
N VAL A 5 -0.35 -10.88 3.07
CA VAL A 5 -1.79 -10.67 3.25
C VAL A 5 -2.57 -11.84 2.66
N ALA A 6 -3.83 -12.00 3.09
CA ALA A 6 -4.77 -13.02 2.60
C ALA A 6 -4.24 -14.47 2.75
N ARG A 7 -3.61 -14.75 3.90
CA ARG A 7 -2.97 -16.04 4.22
C ARG A 7 -3.94 -17.21 4.06
N GLY A 8 -3.52 -18.27 3.35
CA GLY A 8 -4.33 -19.47 3.12
C GLY A 8 -5.37 -19.35 2.01
N SER A 9 -5.39 -18.23 1.26
CA SER A 9 -6.28 -18.04 0.11
C SER A 9 -5.51 -18.01 -1.21
N LYS A 10 -6.22 -18.15 -2.33
CA LYS A 10 -5.64 -17.96 -3.69
C LYS A 10 -5.05 -16.55 -3.90
N SER A 11 -5.41 -15.59 -3.04
CA SER A 11 -4.92 -14.21 -3.09
C SER A 11 -3.77 -13.95 -2.12
N GLU A 12 -3.21 -14.99 -1.49
CA GLU A 12 -2.04 -14.84 -0.63
C GLU A 12 -0.86 -14.23 -1.40
N ARG A 13 -0.36 -13.10 -0.92
CA ARG A 13 0.78 -12.39 -1.54
C ARG A 13 1.48 -11.46 -0.57
N VAL A 14 2.70 -11.06 -0.94
CA VAL A 14 3.41 -9.96 -0.28
C VAL A 14 2.81 -8.64 -0.78
N ALA A 15 2.41 -7.77 0.15
CA ALA A 15 1.87 -6.45 -0.14
C ALA A 15 2.64 -5.37 0.62
N VAL A 16 2.66 -4.16 0.05
CA VAL A 16 3.12 -2.95 0.76
C VAL A 16 1.97 -2.46 1.63
N LEU A 17 2.24 -2.21 2.90
CA LEU A 17 1.30 -1.67 3.87
C LEU A 17 1.63 -0.21 4.20
N LEU A 18 0.60 0.63 4.22
CA LEU A 18 0.60 1.95 4.85
C LEU A 18 0.08 1.81 6.29
N ARG A 19 0.90 2.19 7.26
CA ARG A 19 0.53 2.21 8.67
C ARG A 19 0.18 3.64 9.07
N THR A 20 -1.05 3.85 9.52
CA THR A 20 -1.50 5.12 10.11
C THR A 20 -1.57 4.98 11.63
N ARG A 21 -1.94 6.05 12.35
CA ARG A 21 -2.08 6.01 13.83
C ARG A 21 -3.12 5.00 14.32
N GLY A 22 -4.16 4.72 13.54
CA GLY A 22 -5.26 3.85 13.99
C GLY A 22 -5.42 2.56 13.18
N ARG A 23 -4.90 2.50 11.95
CA ARG A 23 -5.23 1.41 11.00
C ARG A 23 -4.09 1.14 10.02
N GLU A 24 -4.05 -0.07 9.50
CA GLU A 24 -3.14 -0.47 8.43
C GLU A 24 -3.94 -0.72 7.14
N TYR A 25 -3.39 -0.25 6.03
CA TYR A 25 -3.98 -0.43 4.71
C TYR A 25 -3.01 -1.14 3.78
N VAL A 26 -3.51 -2.06 2.97
CA VAL A 26 -2.79 -2.52 1.77
C VAL A 26 -2.72 -1.34 0.82
N LEU A 27 -1.50 -0.88 0.56
CA LEU A 27 -1.25 0.24 -0.31
C LEU A 27 -1.19 -0.26 -1.77
N ARG A 28 -1.96 0.39 -2.63
CA ARG A 28 -1.91 0.25 -4.08
C ARG A 28 -1.82 1.64 -4.70
N ARG A 29 -1.30 1.71 -5.92
CA ARG A 29 -1.27 2.93 -6.71
C ARG A 29 -2.29 2.83 -7.85
N GLU A 30 -2.98 3.92 -8.12
CA GLU A 30 -3.84 4.03 -9.31
C GLU A 30 -3.01 3.84 -10.58
N GLY A 31 -3.45 2.92 -11.46
CA GLY A 31 -2.69 2.52 -12.65
C GLY A 31 -1.40 1.71 -12.36
N GLY A 32 -1.11 1.41 -11.09
CA GLY A 32 0.04 0.59 -10.69
C GLY A 32 -0.21 -0.90 -10.94
N HIS A 33 0.86 -1.65 -11.20
CA HIS A 33 0.75 -3.08 -11.46
C HIS A 33 0.35 -3.84 -10.17
N PRO A 34 -0.67 -4.72 -10.21
CA PRO A 34 -1.36 -5.20 -9.01
C PRO A 34 -0.53 -6.11 -8.08
N LEU A 35 0.59 -6.66 -8.59
CA LEU A 35 1.46 -7.60 -7.85
C LEU A 35 2.85 -7.05 -7.53
N ARG A 36 3.34 -6.12 -8.32
CA ARG A 36 4.70 -5.57 -8.23
C ARG A 36 4.66 -4.15 -8.74
N ASP A 37 4.91 -3.19 -7.87
CA ASP A 37 4.93 -1.78 -8.23
C ASP A 37 6.22 -1.17 -7.65
N PRO A 38 7.29 -1.01 -8.46
CA PRO A 38 8.57 -0.48 -8.01
C PRO A 38 8.43 0.85 -7.28
N THR A 39 7.51 1.70 -7.72
CA THR A 39 7.20 2.99 -7.08
C THR A 39 6.72 2.81 -5.65
N LEU A 40 5.85 1.83 -5.36
CA LEU A 40 5.44 1.52 -3.99
C LEU A 40 6.57 0.92 -3.17
N GLU A 41 7.45 0.15 -3.81
CA GLU A 41 8.60 -0.45 -3.14
C GLU A 41 9.60 0.62 -2.65
N GLU A 42 9.80 1.69 -3.41
CA GLU A 42 10.63 2.84 -3.03
C GLU A 42 10.09 3.66 -1.86
N LEU A 43 8.79 3.55 -1.56
CA LEU A 43 8.15 4.21 -0.41
C LEU A 43 8.29 3.42 0.90
N ILE A 44 8.82 2.19 0.84
CA ILE A 44 8.98 1.36 2.03
C ILE A 44 9.95 2.03 3.01
N GLY A 45 9.48 2.23 4.24
CA GLY A 45 10.27 2.84 5.30
C GLY A 45 10.19 4.37 5.32
N LYS A 46 9.57 4.99 4.30
CA LYS A 46 9.31 6.43 4.26
C LYS A 46 7.98 6.76 4.93
N THR A 47 7.88 7.98 5.45
CA THR A 47 6.60 8.58 5.79
C THR A 47 6.08 9.31 4.56
N ILE A 48 4.82 9.13 4.23
CA ILE A 48 4.20 9.78 3.08
C ILE A 48 2.88 10.42 3.51
N GLU A 49 2.53 11.50 2.84
CA GLU A 49 1.17 11.99 2.78
C GLU A 49 0.60 11.64 1.40
N CYS A 50 -0.63 11.15 1.37
CA CYS A 50 -1.23 10.65 0.15
C CYS A 50 -2.74 10.84 0.10
N GLU A 51 -3.25 10.99 -1.12
CA GLU A 51 -4.68 11.05 -1.45
C GLU A 51 -5.07 9.79 -2.25
N GLY A 52 -6.32 9.39 -2.10
CA GLY A 52 -6.84 8.20 -2.79
C GLY A 52 -8.19 7.74 -2.27
N SER A 53 -8.63 6.58 -2.75
CA SER A 53 -9.85 5.92 -2.29
C SER A 53 -9.54 4.72 -1.39
N ILE A 54 -10.37 4.52 -0.37
CA ILE A 54 -10.30 3.33 0.48
C ILE A 54 -11.39 2.36 0.06
N HIS A 55 -11.00 1.13 -0.22
CA HIS A 55 -11.90 0.00 -0.45
C HIS A 55 -11.58 -1.08 0.58
N GLU A 56 -12.46 -1.23 1.58
CA GLU A 56 -12.23 -2.10 2.75
C GLU A 56 -10.91 -1.77 3.47
N TYR A 57 -9.91 -2.63 3.33
CA TYR A 57 -8.57 -2.52 3.91
C TYR A 57 -7.51 -2.13 2.88
N VAL A 58 -7.92 -1.78 1.65
CA VAL A 58 -7.03 -1.38 0.55
C VAL A 58 -7.14 0.12 0.34
N LEU A 59 -6.03 0.84 0.39
CA LEU A 59 -5.93 2.23 -0.02
C LEU A 59 -5.36 2.27 -1.45
N ILE A 60 -6.16 2.74 -2.41
CA ILE A 60 -5.75 3.00 -3.78
C ILE A 60 -5.37 4.47 -3.88
N MET A 61 -4.07 4.71 -3.90
CA MET A 61 -3.45 6.02 -3.88
C MET A 61 -3.35 6.60 -5.29
N SER A 62 -3.84 7.81 -5.49
CA SER A 62 -3.76 8.55 -6.76
C SER A 62 -2.66 9.62 -6.74
N ARG A 63 -2.39 10.21 -5.57
CA ARG A 63 -1.34 11.22 -5.37
C ARG A 63 -0.61 10.98 -4.05
N TRP A 64 0.68 11.28 -4.02
CA TRP A 64 1.47 11.20 -2.80
C TRP A 64 2.73 12.06 -2.88
N HIS A 65 3.26 12.36 -1.71
CA HIS A 65 4.60 12.90 -1.55
C HIS A 65 5.24 12.34 -0.27
N VAL A 66 6.57 12.28 -0.27
CA VAL A 66 7.33 11.87 0.90
C VAL A 66 7.42 13.06 1.86
N VAL A 67 7.05 12.84 3.12
CA VAL A 67 7.23 13.80 4.20
C VAL A 67 8.44 13.39 5.03
N GLY A 68 9.33 14.34 5.27
CA GLY A 68 10.55 14.22 6.06
C GLY A 68 10.52 15.21 7.21
#